data_AF-A0A8S9GTY3-F1
#
_entry.id   AF-A0A8S9GTY3-F1
#
_cell.length_a   1.000
_cell.length_b   1.000
_cell.length_c   1.000
_cell.angle_alpha   90.00
_cell.angle_beta   90.00
_cell.angle_gamma   90.00
#
_symmetry.space_group_name_H-M   'P 1'
#
loop_
_entity.id
_entity.type
_entity.pdbx_description
1 polymer ?
#
loop_
_entity_poly.entity_id
_entity_poly.type
_entity_poly.pdbx_seq_one_letter_code
_entity_poly.pdbx_strand_id
1 'polypeptide(L)'
;MARRRRDGTVVVVSQKKLWFLKSQDSWGEEVVYDEVELDVEGFATAVTVAGEDRVYVLYGRVMEGIMGSYKDGEAREWFEIEEVLSEKEGGYDKVWVYVLVGLGFAYFCFWRFQMKKLITNMNKKIT
;
A
#
# COMPACT_ATOMS: atom_id res chain seq x y z
N MET A 1 9.59 16.61 14.40
CA MET A 1 8.14 16.69 14.09
C MET A 1 7.80 15.42 13.32
N ALA A 2 7.26 14.39 13.98
CA ALA A 2 6.86 13.16 13.28
C ALA A 2 5.50 13.40 12.62
N ARG A 3 5.44 13.31 11.30
CA ARG A 3 4.21 13.59 10.54
C ARG A 3 3.37 12.33 10.44
N ARG A 4 2.16 12.38 10.98
CA ARG A 4 1.14 11.33 10.85
C ARG A 4 0.56 11.36 9.43
N ARG A 5 0.22 10.21 8.87
CA ARG A 5 -0.57 10.14 7.62
C ARG A 5 -1.94 10.79 7.84
N ARG A 6 -2.55 11.32 6.78
CA ARG A 6 -3.87 11.96 6.85
C ARG A 6 -4.98 11.03 7.31
N ASP A 7 -4.82 9.73 7.07
CA ASP A 7 -5.75 8.68 7.49
C ASP A 7 -5.62 8.31 9.00
N GLY A 8 -4.70 8.96 9.73
CA GLY A 8 -4.47 8.71 11.15
C GLY A 8 -3.51 7.56 11.44
N THR A 9 -2.95 6.89 10.41
CA THR A 9 -1.95 5.85 10.55
C THR A 9 -0.61 6.42 11.01
N VAL A 10 0.04 5.72 11.94
CA VAL A 10 1.44 5.98 12.31
C VAL A 10 2.28 4.85 11.76
N VAL A 11 3.47 5.22 11.30
CA VAL A 11 4.43 4.27 10.77
C VAL A 11 5.61 4.25 11.71
N VAL A 12 6.01 3.05 12.11
CA VAL A 12 7.19 2.80 12.94
C VAL A 12 8.12 1.86 12.20
N VAL A 13 9.41 2.10 12.36
CA VAL A 13 10.46 1.34 11.69
C VAL A 13 11.38 0.71 12.72
N SER A 14 11.73 -0.55 12.47
CA SER A 14 12.84 -1.25 13.09
C SER A 14 13.89 -1.54 12.02
N GLN A 15 15.05 -2.05 12.44
CA GLN A 15 16.18 -2.32 11.56
C GLN A 15 15.84 -3.23 10.37
N LYS A 16 14.80 -4.08 10.49
CA LYS A 16 14.45 -5.09 9.49
C LYS A 16 13.01 -5.00 8.99
N LYS A 17 12.16 -4.23 9.66
CA LYS A 17 10.71 -4.27 9.46
C LYS A 17 10.10 -2.91 9.69
N LEU A 18 9.03 -2.64 8.96
CA LEU A 18 8.21 -1.45 9.07
C LEU A 18 6.78 -1.86 9.38
N TRP A 19 6.18 -1.22 10.37
CA TRP A 19 4.79 -1.48 10.76
C TRP A 19 3.93 -0.25 10.59
N PHE A 20 2.73 -0.49 10.08
CA PHE A 20 1.65 0.47 10.03
C PHE A 20 0.75 0.23 11.23
N LEU A 21 0.63 1.22 12.10
CA LEU A 21 -0.16 1.16 13.33
C LEU A 21 -1.39 2.05 13.22
N LYS A 22 -2.53 1.51 13.65
CA LYS A 22 -3.77 2.25 13.85
C LYS A 22 -4.24 2.07 15.30
N SER A 23 -4.83 3.12 15.84
CA SER A 23 -5.46 3.10 17.16
C SER A 23 -6.92 3.54 17.04
N GLN A 24 -7.78 2.91 17.85
CA GLN A 24 -9.22 3.22 17.94
C GLN A 24 -9.56 4.00 19.23
N ASP A 25 -8.60 4.18 20.14
CA ASP A 25 -8.81 4.66 21.50
C ASP A 25 -7.88 5.83 21.87
N SER A 26 -7.46 6.62 20.88
CA SER A 26 -6.54 7.75 21.05
C SER A 26 -5.13 7.35 21.53
N TRP A 27 -4.61 6.22 21.05
CA TRP A 27 -3.29 5.66 21.35
C TRP A 27 -3.14 5.08 22.76
N GLY A 28 -4.23 4.65 23.40
CA GLY A 28 -4.14 3.81 24.60
C GLY A 28 -3.72 2.38 24.24
N GLU A 29 -4.22 1.90 23.11
CA GLU A 29 -3.91 0.60 22.50
C GLU A 29 -3.60 0.78 21.01
N GLU A 30 -2.72 -0.08 20.50
CA GLU A 30 -2.28 -0.09 19.12
C GLU A 30 -2.54 -1.44 18.46
N VAL A 31 -2.94 -1.40 17.19
CA VAL A 31 -3.11 -2.59 16.37
C VAL A 31 -2.22 -2.47 15.14
N VAL A 32 -1.44 -3.52 14.89
CA VAL A 32 -0.63 -3.66 13.68
C VAL A 32 -1.58 -3.89 12.51
N TYR A 33 -1.72 -2.87 11.66
CA TYR A 33 -2.53 -2.90 10.47
C TYR A 33 -1.81 -3.65 9.34
N ASP A 34 -0.53 -3.31 9.11
CA ASP A 34 0.29 -3.94 8.09
C ASP A 34 1.77 -4.00 8.49
N GLU A 35 2.50 -4.92 7.88
CA GLU A 35 3.93 -5.15 8.11
C GLU A 35 4.65 -5.30 6.78
N VAL A 36 5.76 -4.61 6.63
CA VAL A 36 6.63 -4.69 5.45
C VAL A 36 8.03 -5.06 5.89
N GLU A 37 8.61 -6.07 5.26
CA GLU A 37 10.01 -6.43 5.48
C GLU A 37 10.92 -5.45 4.72
N LEU A 38 11.94 -4.95 5.41
CA LEU A 38 12.92 -4.02 4.87
C LEU A 38 14.24 -4.72 4.61
N ASP A 39 15.05 -4.14 3.72
CA ASP A 39 16.40 -4.65 3.50
C ASP A 39 17.27 -4.45 4.75
N VAL A 40 17.85 -5.55 5.21
CA VAL A 40 18.63 -5.64 6.44
C VAL A 40 20.01 -4.99 6.27
N GLU A 41 20.54 -4.94 5.04
CA GLU A 41 21.88 -4.41 4.77
C GLU A 41 21.96 -2.88 4.96
N GLY A 42 20.88 -2.17 4.66
CA GLY A 42 20.85 -0.70 4.69
C GLY A 42 20.76 -0.09 6.10
N PHE A 43 20.35 -0.84 7.12
CA PHE A 43 20.05 -0.34 8.48
C PHE A 43 19.03 0.83 8.47
N ALA A 44 17.75 0.48 8.34
CA ALA A 44 16.66 1.44 8.44
C ALA A 44 16.73 2.21 9.78
N THR A 45 16.91 3.53 9.70
CA THR A 45 17.22 4.38 10.87
C THR A 45 16.08 5.34 11.19
N ALA A 46 15.41 5.85 10.17
CA ALA A 46 14.27 6.74 10.35
C ALA A 46 13.22 6.48 9.28
N VAL A 47 11.99 6.86 9.57
CA VAL A 47 10.87 6.82 8.63
C VAL A 47 10.17 8.16 8.64
N THR A 48 9.68 8.58 7.49
CA THR A 48 8.88 9.80 7.35
C THR A 48 7.73 9.58 6.39
N VAL A 49 6.69 10.39 6.55
CA VAL A 49 5.54 10.45 5.65
C VAL A 49 5.62 11.75 4.87
N ALA A 50 5.71 11.66 3.55
CA ALA A 50 5.75 12.81 2.65
C ALA A 50 4.91 12.53 1.40
N GLY A 51 4.60 13.58 0.62
CA GLY A 51 3.91 13.45 -0.68
C GLY A 51 2.69 12.53 -0.71
N GLU A 52 1.48 13.08 -0.52
CA GLU A 52 0.22 12.31 -0.65
C GLU A 52 0.17 11.03 0.21
N ASP A 53 0.71 11.10 1.43
CA ASP A 53 0.77 9.98 2.39
C ASP A 53 1.79 8.87 2.03
N ARG A 54 2.70 9.08 1.08
CA ARG A 54 3.78 8.12 0.80
C ARG A 54 4.76 8.00 1.97
N VAL A 55 5.26 6.79 2.18
CA VAL A 55 6.15 6.45 3.29
C VAL A 55 7.55 6.26 2.75
N TYR A 56 8.49 6.95 3.38
CA TYR A 56 9.89 6.94 3.00
C TYR A 56 10.72 6.45 4.18
N VAL A 57 11.55 5.45 3.93
CA VAL A 57 12.51 4.93 4.90
C VAL A 57 13.89 5.48 4.58
N LEU A 58 14.54 6.00 5.60
CA LEU A 58 15.91 6.46 5.55
C LEU A 58 16.81 5.33 6.05
N TYR A 59 17.68 4.84 5.17
CA TYR A 59 18.72 3.89 5.52
C TYR A 59 19.95 4.67 6.00
N GLY A 60 20.17 4.62 7.29
CA GLY A 60 21.39 5.15 7.88
C GLY A 60 22.38 4.02 7.88
N ARG A 61 23.48 4.13 7.13
CA ARG A 61 24.58 3.15 7.16
C ARG A 61 25.32 3.21 8.51
N VAL A 62 24.64 2.86 9.60
CA VAL A 62 25.11 2.96 10.98
C VAL A 62 26.41 2.16 11.16
N MET A 63 26.53 1.05 10.43
CA MET A 63 27.71 0.21 10.44
C MET A 63 28.97 0.90 9.92
N GLU A 64 28.87 1.82 8.95
CA GLU A 64 30.03 2.63 8.51
C GLU A 64 30.54 3.55 9.63
N GLY A 65 29.62 4.04 10.48
CA GLY A 65 29.97 4.87 11.65
C GLY A 65 30.59 4.06 12.77
N ILE A 66 30.11 2.84 13.00
CA ILE A 66 30.64 1.93 14.03
C ILE A 66 31.98 1.33 13.60
N MET A 67 32.14 0.97 12.33
CA MET A 67 33.39 0.40 11.79
C MET A 67 34.49 1.45 11.57
N GLY A 68 34.21 2.74 11.78
CA GLY A 68 35.19 3.80 11.59
C GLY A 68 35.70 3.90 10.15
N SER A 69 34.90 3.47 9.16
CA SER A 69 35.28 3.47 7.75
C SER A 69 35.18 4.85 7.10
N TYR A 70 34.75 5.87 7.85
CA TYR A 70 34.91 7.25 7.44
C TYR A 70 36.40 7.60 7.51
N LYS A 71 37.02 7.81 6.36
CA LYS A 71 38.32 8.47 6.32
C LYS A 71 38.16 9.84 6.96
N ASP A 72 38.98 10.13 7.97
CA ASP A 72 39.02 11.41 8.68
C ASP A 72 38.89 12.59 7.69
N GLY A 73 37.77 13.31 7.78
CA GLY A 73 37.54 14.55 7.03
C GLY A 73 36.52 14.51 5.89
N GLU A 74 36.03 13.34 5.46
CA GLU A 74 34.95 13.25 4.47
C GLU A 74 33.58 13.27 5.16
N ALA A 75 32.94 14.43 5.19
CA ALA A 75 31.55 14.55 5.61
C ALA A 75 30.65 13.70 4.69
N ARG A 76 29.68 12.97 5.26
CA ARG A 76 28.72 12.14 4.51
C ARG A 76 28.04 12.93 3.38
N GLU A 77 28.20 12.50 2.13
CA GLU A 77 27.60 13.17 0.96
C GLU A 77 26.21 12.67 0.57
N TRP A 78 25.80 11.46 0.98
CA TRP A 78 24.54 10.87 0.51
C TRP A 78 23.85 9.98 1.55
N PHE A 79 22.52 9.99 1.49
CA PHE A 79 21.65 9.09 2.23
C PHE A 79 20.71 8.40 1.27
N GLU A 80 20.47 7.11 1.50
CA GLU A 80 19.53 6.33 0.71
C GLU A 80 18.13 6.45 1.33
N ILE A 81 17.17 6.85 0.50
CA ILE A 81 15.77 6.99 0.86
C ILE A 81 14.99 6.09 -0.08
N GLU A 82 14.26 5.14 0.48
CA GLU A 82 13.41 4.22 -0.28
C GLU A 82 11.94 4.50 -0.01
N GLU A 83 11.12 4.49 -1.06
CA GLU A 83 9.67 4.54 -0.93
C GLU A 83 9.13 3.14 -0.63
N VAL A 84 8.40 3.01 0.48
CA VAL A 84 7.83 1.74 0.92
C VAL A 84 6.31 1.78 0.74
N LEU A 85 5.79 0.84 -0.04
CA LEU A 85 4.36 0.67 -0.29
C LEU A 85 3.81 -0.44 0.60
N SER A 86 2.65 -0.19 1.21
CA SER A 86 1.89 -1.21 1.96
C SER A 86 1.15 -2.11 0.98
N GLU A 87 1.34 -3.43 1.10
CA GLU A 87 0.66 -4.40 0.24
C GLU A 87 -0.86 -4.41 0.48
N LYS A 88 -1.29 -4.17 1.73
CA LYS A 88 -2.72 -4.13 2.07
C LYS A 88 -3.44 -2.91 1.49
N GLU A 89 -2.73 -1.82 1.22
CA GLU A 89 -3.31 -0.59 0.68
C GLU A 89 -3.76 -0.78 -0.79
N GLY A 90 -3.04 -1.59 -1.58
CA GLY A 90 -3.43 -1.97 -2.95
C GLY A 90 -4.62 -2.95 -3.04
N GLY A 91 -5.17 -3.40 -1.91
CA GLY A 91 -6.31 -4.32 -1.87
C GLY A 91 -7.62 -3.68 -2.35
N TYR A 92 -7.81 -2.37 -2.15
CA TYR A 92 -9.03 -1.65 -2.52
C TYR A 92 -9.26 -1.61 -4.04
N ASP A 93 -8.18 -1.52 -4.83
CA ASP A 93 -8.27 -1.52 -6.29
C ASP A 93 -8.82 -2.84 -6.85
N LYS A 94 -8.50 -3.97 -6.18
CA LYS A 94 -9.01 -5.29 -6.57
C LYS A 94 -10.53 -5.37 -6.44
N VAL A 95 -11.12 -4.72 -5.42
CA VAL A 95 -12.58 -4.72 -5.20
C VAL A 95 -13.32 -4.05 -6.36
N TRP A 96 -12.81 -2.92 -6.86
CA TRP A 96 -13.41 -2.21 -7.98
C TRP A 96 -13.39 -3.02 -9.29
N VAL A 97 -12.31 -3.78 -9.52
CA VAL A 97 -12.24 -4.70 -10.66
C VAL A 97 -13.35 -5.74 -10.59
N TYR A 98 -13.59 -6.35 -9.42
CA TYR A 98 -14.69 -7.32 -9.26
C TYR A 98 -16.07 -6.69 -9.46
N VAL A 99 -16.29 -5.45 -9.02
CA VAL A 99 -17.54 -4.71 -9.26
C VAL A 99 -17.75 -4.47 -10.76
N LEU A 100 -16.73 -4.01 -11.48
CA LEU A 100 -16.80 -3.78 -12.93
C LEU A 100 -17.06 -5.08 -13.70
N VAL A 101 -16.38 -6.17 -13.33
CA VAL A 101 -16.63 -7.50 -13.90
C VAL A 101 -18.06 -7.96 -13.63
N GLY A 102 -18.56 -7.76 -12.41
CA GLY A 102 -19.94 -8.09 -12.04
C GLY A 102 -20.98 -7.29 -12.84
N LEU A 103 -20.75 -5.99 -13.05
CA LEU A 103 -21.61 -5.14 -13.87
C LEU A 103 -21.62 -5.59 -15.35
N GLY A 104 -20.45 -5.91 -15.91
CA GLY A 104 -20.33 -6.45 -17.27
C GLY A 104 -21.07 -7.78 -17.44
N PHE A 105 -20.94 -8.67 -16.44
CA PHE A 105 -21.65 -9.95 -16.43
C PHE A 105 -23.16 -9.78 -16.32
N ALA A 106 -23.65 -8.87 -15.46
CA ALA A 106 -25.07 -8.57 -15.34
C ALA A 106 -25.66 -8.05 -16.65
N TYR A 107 -24.95 -7.15 -17.35
CA TYR A 107 -25.35 -6.66 -18.67
C TYR A 107 -25.42 -7.79 -19.70
N PHE A 108 -24.41 -8.67 -19.73
CA PHE A 108 -24.39 -9.81 -20.63
C PHE A 108 -25.57 -10.76 -20.38
N CYS A 109 -25.86 -11.07 -19.11
CA CYS A 109 -27.04 -11.85 -18.74
C CYS A 109 -28.32 -11.16 -19.20
N PHE A 110 -28.50 -9.87 -18.90
CA PHE A 110 -29.69 -9.13 -19.31
C PHE A 110 -29.91 -9.15 -20.81
N TRP A 111 -28.87 -8.88 -21.61
CA TRP A 111 -28.89 -8.97 -23.07
C TRP A 111 -29.25 -10.38 -23.56
N ARG A 112 -28.63 -11.41 -22.99
CA ARG A 112 -28.88 -12.83 -23.33
C ARG A 112 -30.34 -13.22 -23.05
N PHE A 113 -30.91 -12.79 -21.93
CA PHE A 113 -32.29 -13.09 -21.55
C PHE A 113 -33.32 -12.27 -22.35
N GLN A 114 -33.04 -10.99 -22.61
CA GLN A 114 -33.84 -10.14 -23.49
C GLN A 114 -33.92 -10.72 -24.90
N MET A 115 -32.80 -11.13 -25.48
CA MET A 115 -32.74 -11.74 -26.82
C MET A 115 -33.50 -13.08 -26.88
N LYS A 116 -33.41 -13.93 -25.85
CA LYS A 116 -34.21 -15.17 -25.78
C LYS A 116 -35.70 -14.89 -25.87
N LYS A 117 -36.19 -13.87 -25.15
CA LYS A 117 -37.61 -13.48 -25.13
C LYS A 117 -38.05 -12.84 -26.44
N LEU A 118 -37.17 -12.08 -27.10
CA LEU A 118 -37.42 -11.44 -28.39
C LEU A 118 -37.57 -12.48 -29.51
N ILE A 119 -36.65 -13.46 -29.59
CA ILE A 119 -36.70 -14.56 -30.56
C ILE A 119 -37.96 -15.41 -30.39
N THR A 120 -38.34 -15.74 -29.15
CA THR A 120 -39.55 -16.56 -28.91
C THR A 120 -40.85 -15.83 -29.28
N ASN A 121 -40.92 -14.51 -29.10
CA ASN A 121 -42.09 -13.73 -29.48
C ASN A 121 -42.18 -13.49 -31.00
N MET A 122 -41.05 -13.39 -31.70
CA MET A 122 -41.03 -13.31 -33.16
C MET A 122 -41.47 -14.61 -33.83
N ASN A 123 -41.06 -15.77 -33.30
CA ASN A 123 -41.40 -17.06 -33.89
C ASN A 123 -42.91 -17.35 -33.86
N LYS A 124 -43.65 -16.78 -32.90
CA LYS A 124 -45.12 -16.90 -32.80
C LYS A 124 -45.90 -16.06 -33.82
N LYS A 125 -45.26 -15.13 -34.52
CA LYS A 125 -45.91 -14.31 -35.58
C LYS A 125 -45.72 -14.88 -36.98
N ILE A 126 -44.88 -15.91 -37.13
CA ILE A 126 -44.50 -16.50 -38.42
C ILE A 126 -45.25 -17.82 -38.70
N THR A 127 -45.96 -18.38 -37.72
CA THR A 127 -46.92 -19.51 -37.89
C THR A 127 -48.34 -18.99 -37.76
#